data_AF-S0JKW6-F1
#
_entry.id   AF-S0JKW6-F1
#
_cell.length_a   1.000
_cell.length_b   1.000
_cell.length_c   1.000
_cell.angle_alpha   90.00
_cell.angle_beta   90.00
_cell.angle_gamma   90.00
#
_symmetry.space_group_name_H-M   'P 1'
#
loop_
_entity.id
_entity.type
_entity.pdbx_description
1 polymer ?
#
loop_
_entity_poly.entity_id
_entity_poly.type
_entity_poly.pdbx_seq_one_letter_code
_entity_poly.pdbx_strand_id
1 'polypeptide(L)'
;MGRVWLCEEVTAEHPFYLEEEKVNLYSFEELCYYLYQNTGVLEESFFNERLCFWLAQDVGQTELSRQLRQGIEQERSGCWCMEQILKAGGFYSSEELKQVLKTAERMEQKTPLERAKLRGDRLLRAEKYRDAISEYRRILEQADSDDDPVPGLIWHNMGTAYVRQMLFAPAAECYETAYGISKREESREAYLLALACRDGKAITGEADSLAEARQQLRELKQAGNRAGYEKQLERLLQNFRLEYRKSE
;
A
#
# COMPACT_ATOMS: atom_id res chain seq x y z
N MET A 1 21.41 8.50 3.18
CA MET A 1 22.77 8.56 2.64
C MET A 1 22.84 7.60 1.47
N GLY A 2 23.20 8.05 0.27
CA GLY A 2 23.38 7.15 -0.86
C GLY A 2 24.65 6.33 -0.66
N ARG A 3 24.53 4.99 -0.68
CA ARG A 3 25.69 4.11 -0.85
C ARG A 3 25.91 3.96 -2.35
N VAL A 4 27.15 4.14 -2.79
CA VAL A 4 27.58 3.79 -4.14
C VAL A 4 28.09 2.36 -4.09
N TRP A 5 27.53 1.51 -4.94
CA TRP A 5 28.02 0.15 -5.13
C TRP A 5 28.79 0.13 -6.43
N LEU A 6 30.01 -0.37 -6.39
CA LEU A 6 30.80 -0.61 -7.59
C LEU A 6 30.48 -2.04 -8.02
N CYS A 7 29.90 -2.20 -9.21
CA CYS A 7 29.72 -3.51 -9.82
C CYS A 7 31.10 -3.94 -10.33
N GLU A 8 31.80 -4.73 -9.51
CA GLU A 8 33.15 -5.20 -9.81
C GLU A 8 33.14 -6.59 -10.49
N GLU A 9 31.98 -7.26 -10.51
CA GLU A 9 31.80 -8.59 -11.11
C GLU A 9 31.52 -8.56 -12.62
N VAL A 10 31.66 -9.74 -13.24
CA VAL A 10 31.41 -9.96 -14.67
C VAL A 10 29.93 -9.72 -14.98
N THR A 11 29.66 -8.92 -16.02
CA THR A 11 28.29 -8.74 -16.52
C THR A 11 27.88 -9.97 -17.33
N ALA A 12 26.69 -10.48 -17.04
CA ALA A 12 26.06 -11.58 -17.75
C ALA A 12 25.96 -11.28 -19.25
N GLU A 13 26.43 -12.21 -20.08
CA GLU A 13 26.23 -12.14 -21.54
C GLU A 13 24.74 -12.20 -21.88
N HIS A 14 23.98 -13.03 -21.15
CA HIS A 14 22.53 -13.11 -21.28
C HIS A 14 21.87 -12.56 -20.00
N PRO A 15 21.22 -11.38 -20.05
CA PRO A 15 20.60 -10.80 -18.87
C PRO A 15 19.36 -11.58 -18.43
N PHE A 16 19.07 -11.54 -17.13
CA PHE A 16 17.81 -11.99 -16.60
C PHE A 16 16.73 -10.94 -16.86
N TYR A 17 15.87 -11.20 -17.83
CA TYR A 17 14.80 -10.27 -18.23
C TYR A 17 13.57 -10.36 -17.32
N LEU A 18 13.26 -9.28 -16.63
CA LEU A 18 12.06 -9.12 -15.82
C LEU A 18 10.90 -8.70 -16.71
N GLU A 19 9.99 -9.63 -17.01
CA GLU A 19 8.91 -9.43 -17.97
C GLU A 19 7.91 -8.34 -17.54
N GLU A 20 7.55 -8.31 -16.26
CA GLU A 20 6.59 -7.37 -15.70
C GLU A 20 7.11 -5.92 -15.74
N GLU A 21 8.38 -5.74 -15.36
CA GLU A 21 9.03 -4.42 -15.27
C GLU A 21 9.70 -4.01 -16.59
N LYS A 22 9.86 -4.93 -17.53
CA LYS A 22 10.60 -4.77 -18.80
C LYS A 22 12.05 -4.30 -18.58
N VAL A 23 12.71 -4.87 -17.58
CA VAL A 23 14.08 -4.53 -17.17
C VAL A 23 14.99 -5.75 -17.32
N ASN A 24 16.22 -5.53 -17.74
CA ASN A 24 17.28 -6.55 -17.78
C ASN A 24 18.15 -6.41 -16.53
N LEU A 25 18.40 -7.53 -15.85
CA LEU A 25 19.44 -7.63 -14.82
C LEU A 25 20.68 -8.31 -15.44
N TYR A 26 21.82 -7.65 -15.36
CA TYR A 26 23.10 -8.07 -15.92
C TYR A 26 24.08 -8.54 -14.85
N SER A 27 23.88 -8.22 -13.57
CA SER A 27 24.83 -8.60 -12.54
C SER A 27 24.19 -9.10 -11.25
N PHE A 28 24.98 -9.77 -10.41
CA PHE A 28 24.51 -10.23 -9.11
C PHE A 28 24.10 -9.06 -8.21
N GLU A 29 24.85 -7.96 -8.26
CA GLU A 29 24.57 -6.73 -7.53
C GLU A 29 23.23 -6.13 -7.93
N GLU A 30 22.90 -6.12 -9.22
CA GLU A 30 21.60 -5.66 -9.72
C GLU A 30 20.45 -6.55 -9.22
N LEU A 31 20.65 -7.87 -9.16
CA LEU A 31 19.68 -8.77 -8.54
C LEU A 31 19.51 -8.47 -7.05
N CYS A 32 20.60 -8.34 -6.29
CA CYS A 32 20.53 -8.02 -4.86
C CYS A 32 19.82 -6.68 -4.63
N TYR A 33 20.15 -5.65 -5.42
CA TYR A 33 19.49 -4.36 -5.39
C TYR A 33 18.00 -4.49 -5.69
N TYR A 34 17.65 -5.18 -6.77
CA TYR A 34 16.27 -5.38 -7.18
C TYR A 34 15.44 -6.08 -6.09
N LEU A 35 15.97 -7.16 -5.51
CA LEU A 35 15.31 -7.90 -4.43
C LEU A 35 15.06 -7.03 -3.19
N TYR A 36 16.04 -6.23 -2.80
CA TYR A 36 15.95 -5.34 -1.66
C TYR A 36 14.93 -4.21 -1.87
N GLN A 37 14.89 -3.61 -3.06
CA GLN A 37 13.93 -2.54 -3.34
C GLN A 37 12.49 -3.07 -3.48
N ASN A 38 12.32 -4.31 -3.96
CA ASN A 38 11.02 -4.87 -4.31
C ASN A 38 10.49 -5.93 -3.34
N THR A 39 11.09 -6.06 -2.15
CA THR A 39 10.71 -7.07 -1.14
C THR A 39 9.21 -7.09 -0.80
N GLY A 40 8.56 -5.93 -0.91
CA GLY A 40 7.13 -5.81 -0.63
C GLY A 40 6.19 -6.25 -1.77
N VAL A 41 6.70 -6.58 -2.96
CA VAL A 41 5.88 -6.88 -4.16
C VAL A 41 6.22 -8.22 -4.77
N LEU A 42 7.45 -8.70 -4.57
CA LEU A 42 7.93 -9.91 -5.20
C LEU A 42 7.04 -11.11 -4.92
N GLU A 43 6.64 -11.78 -6.00
CA GLU A 43 5.89 -13.02 -5.95
C GLU A 43 6.81 -14.20 -5.69
N GLU A 44 6.27 -15.25 -5.08
CA GLU A 44 7.02 -16.48 -4.80
C GLU A 44 7.52 -17.16 -6.09
N SER A 45 6.75 -17.03 -7.18
CA SER A 45 7.09 -17.50 -8.53
C SER A 45 8.36 -16.87 -9.11
N PHE A 46 8.83 -15.75 -8.55
CA PHE A 46 10.10 -15.14 -8.91
C PHE A 46 11.28 -16.10 -8.69
N PHE A 47 11.24 -16.87 -7.61
CA PHE A 47 12.29 -17.82 -7.24
C PHE A 47 12.05 -19.16 -7.93
N ASN A 48 12.55 -19.26 -9.17
CA ASN A 48 12.32 -20.40 -10.04
C ASN A 48 13.62 -20.94 -10.66
N GLU A 49 13.47 -22.03 -11.41
CA GLU A 49 14.58 -22.69 -12.11
C GLU A 49 15.31 -21.76 -13.10
N ARG A 50 14.60 -20.82 -13.75
CA ARG A 50 15.20 -19.86 -14.68
C ARG A 50 16.18 -18.93 -13.96
N LEU A 51 15.78 -18.41 -12.79
CA LEU A 51 16.66 -17.60 -11.94
C LEU A 51 17.88 -18.40 -11.48
N CYS A 52 17.67 -19.65 -11.04
CA CYS A 52 18.76 -20.50 -10.60
C CYS A 52 19.74 -20.82 -11.74
N PHE A 53 19.23 -21.10 -12.94
CA PHE A 53 20.06 -21.32 -14.13
C PHE A 53 20.92 -20.09 -14.45
N TRP A 54 20.31 -18.90 -14.51
CA TRP A 54 21.01 -17.65 -14.77
C TRP A 54 22.11 -17.37 -13.74
N LEU A 55 21.82 -17.58 -12.44
CA LEU A 55 22.81 -17.44 -11.37
C LEU A 55 24.02 -18.36 -11.59
N ALA A 56 23.82 -19.59 -12.06
CA ALA A 56 24.93 -20.52 -12.28
C ALA A 56 25.72 -20.22 -13.55
N GLN A 57 25.03 -19.98 -14.68
CA GLN A 57 25.65 -19.92 -16.00
C GLN A 57 26.19 -18.54 -16.35
N ASP A 58 25.38 -17.50 -16.14
CA ASP A 58 25.71 -16.15 -16.61
C ASP A 58 26.39 -15.31 -15.54
N VAL A 59 26.04 -15.52 -14.26
CA VAL A 59 26.61 -14.77 -13.13
C VAL A 59 27.77 -15.55 -12.46
N GLY A 60 27.82 -16.87 -12.61
CA GLY A 60 28.88 -17.73 -12.04
C GLY A 60 28.66 -18.14 -10.57
N GLN A 61 27.53 -17.79 -9.95
CA GLN A 61 27.12 -18.15 -8.58
C GLN A 61 26.59 -19.60 -8.49
N THR A 62 27.43 -20.58 -8.86
CA THR A 62 27.05 -21.99 -8.99
C THR A 62 26.64 -22.63 -7.65
N GLU A 63 27.37 -22.32 -6.58
CA GLU A 63 27.10 -22.83 -5.23
C GLU A 63 25.73 -22.36 -4.72
N LEU A 64 25.47 -21.05 -4.83
CA LEU A 64 24.20 -20.43 -4.47
C LEU A 64 23.04 -20.99 -5.30
N SER A 65 23.22 -21.14 -6.62
CA SER A 65 22.20 -21.72 -7.50
C SER A 65 21.77 -23.12 -7.03
N ARG A 66 22.73 -23.99 -6.72
CA ARG A 66 22.44 -25.34 -6.21
C ARG A 66 21.77 -25.31 -4.83
N GLN A 67 22.21 -24.41 -3.94
CA GLN A 67 21.56 -24.23 -2.63
C GLN A 67 20.10 -23.79 -2.79
N LEU A 68 19.81 -22.86 -3.70
CA LEU A 68 18.45 -22.39 -3.99
C LEU A 68 17.58 -23.49 -4.58
N ARG A 69 18.08 -24.24 -5.58
CA ARG A 69 17.36 -25.39 -6.16
C ARG A 69 16.95 -26.40 -5.10
N GLN A 70 17.90 -26.79 -4.24
CA GLN A 70 17.62 -27.72 -3.14
C GLN A 70 16.58 -27.16 -2.16
N GLY A 71 16.65 -25.86 -1.86
CA GLY A 71 15.65 -25.20 -1.02
C GLY A 71 14.26 -25.19 -1.65
N ILE A 72 14.16 -24.89 -2.94
CA ILE A 72 12.90 -24.90 -3.70
C ILE A 72 12.30 -26.31 -3.73
N GLU A 73 13.12 -27.35 -3.98
CA GLU A 73 12.68 -28.76 -3.91
C GLU A 73 12.19 -29.16 -2.51
N GLN A 74 12.70 -28.52 -1.46
CA GLN A 74 12.27 -28.70 -0.07
C GLN A 74 11.11 -27.76 0.32
N GLU A 75 10.48 -27.09 -0.65
CA GLU A 75 9.37 -26.15 -0.43
C GLU A 75 9.73 -25.02 0.55
N ARG A 76 10.99 -24.56 0.51
CA ARG A 76 11.40 -23.36 1.24
C ARG A 76 10.73 -22.13 0.63
N SER A 77 10.38 -21.18 1.49
CA SER A 77 9.65 -19.99 1.07
C SER A 77 10.52 -19.03 0.23
N GLY A 78 9.88 -18.14 -0.52
CA GLY A 78 10.55 -17.09 -1.28
C GLY A 78 11.38 -16.14 -0.41
N CYS A 79 10.95 -15.88 0.83
CA CYS A 79 11.67 -15.11 1.83
C CYS A 79 12.99 -15.80 2.20
N TRP A 80 12.97 -17.13 2.36
CA TRP A 80 14.19 -17.90 2.58
C TRP A 80 15.14 -17.79 1.37
N CYS A 81 14.61 -17.88 0.14
CA CYS A 81 15.41 -17.73 -1.09
C CYS A 81 16.04 -16.34 -1.17
N MET A 82 15.24 -15.30 -0.92
CA MET A 82 15.71 -13.90 -0.86
C MET A 82 16.80 -13.73 0.19
N GLU A 83 16.64 -14.32 1.37
CA GLU A 83 17.65 -14.29 2.43
C GLU A 83 18.98 -14.89 1.95
N GLN A 84 18.96 -16.04 1.28
CA GLN A 84 20.19 -16.66 0.77
C GLN A 84 20.90 -15.77 -0.25
N ILE A 85 20.14 -15.18 -1.18
CA ILE A 85 20.71 -14.30 -2.22
C ILE A 85 21.29 -13.04 -1.59
N LEU A 86 20.54 -12.35 -0.72
CA LEU A 86 21.00 -11.10 -0.11
C LEU A 86 22.18 -11.31 0.84
N LYS A 87 22.25 -12.45 1.54
CA LYS A 87 23.42 -12.83 2.35
C LYS A 87 24.63 -13.11 1.49
N ALA A 88 24.47 -13.81 0.38
CA ALA A 88 25.57 -14.10 -0.54
C ALA A 88 26.14 -12.81 -1.17
N GLY A 89 25.29 -11.82 -1.46
CA GLY A 89 25.75 -10.51 -1.95
C GLY A 89 26.53 -9.69 -0.93
N GLY A 90 26.22 -9.83 0.37
CA GLY A 90 26.98 -9.16 1.43
C GLY A 90 26.87 -7.62 1.46
N PHE A 91 26.03 -7.02 0.62
CA PHE A 91 25.92 -5.56 0.46
C PHE A 91 25.12 -4.85 1.57
N TYR A 92 24.35 -5.62 2.33
CA TYR A 92 23.45 -5.12 3.36
C TYR A 92 23.91 -5.55 4.75
N SER A 93 23.83 -4.62 5.71
CA SER A 93 24.09 -4.92 7.11
C SER A 93 23.07 -5.90 7.67
N SER A 94 23.43 -6.59 8.76
CA SER A 94 22.53 -7.53 9.43
C SER A 94 21.21 -6.89 9.87
N GLU A 95 21.20 -5.59 10.19
CA GLU A 95 19.98 -4.86 10.55
C GLU A 95 19.11 -4.55 9.33
N GLU A 96 19.72 -4.12 8.22
CA GLU A 96 19.01 -3.93 6.95
C GLU A 96 18.36 -5.24 6.47
N LEU A 97 19.09 -6.36 6.55
CA LEU A 97 18.57 -7.67 6.20
C LEU A 97 17.38 -8.06 7.09
N LYS A 98 17.48 -7.90 8.41
CA LYS A 98 16.36 -8.21 9.32
C LYS A 98 15.10 -7.42 8.97
N GLN A 99 15.22 -6.13 8.67
CA GLN A 99 14.07 -5.29 8.34
C GLN A 99 13.41 -5.70 7.02
N VAL A 100 14.22 -6.07 6.04
CA VAL A 100 13.78 -6.56 4.73
C VAL A 100 13.09 -7.91 4.85
N LEU A 101 13.70 -8.87 5.54
CA LEU A 101 13.15 -10.21 5.70
C LEU A 101 11.86 -10.22 6.51
N LYS A 102 11.78 -9.39 7.57
CA LYS A 102 10.52 -9.18 8.30
C LYS A 102 9.41 -8.65 7.38
N THR A 103 9.77 -7.84 6.39
CA THR A 103 8.82 -7.36 5.39
C THR A 103 8.41 -8.49 4.44
N ALA A 104 9.37 -9.28 3.94
CA ALA A 104 9.12 -10.43 3.08
C ALA A 104 8.19 -11.46 3.73
N GLU A 105 8.50 -11.92 4.95
CA GLU A 105 7.67 -12.89 5.71
C GLU A 105 6.23 -12.41 5.87
N ARG A 106 6.04 -11.12 6.18
CA ARG A 106 4.71 -10.53 6.31
C ARG A 106 3.96 -10.53 4.97
N MET A 107 4.65 -10.42 3.84
CA MET A 107 4.03 -10.43 2.52
C MET A 107 3.70 -11.85 2.05
N GLU A 108 4.48 -12.86 2.42
CA GLU A 108 4.19 -14.27 2.12
C GLU A 108 2.86 -14.72 2.74
N GLN A 109 2.58 -14.25 3.95
CA GLN A 109 1.35 -14.55 4.66
C GLN A 109 0.11 -13.85 4.07
N LYS A 110 0.27 -12.99 3.04
CA LYS A 110 -0.83 -12.22 2.45
C LYS A 110 -1.46 -12.89 1.26
N THR A 111 -2.78 -12.80 1.18
CA THR A 111 -3.53 -13.25 0.00
C THR A 111 -3.18 -12.40 -1.23
N PRO A 112 -3.36 -12.93 -2.46
CA PRO A 112 -3.15 -12.15 -3.67
C PRO A 112 -3.93 -10.82 -3.68
N LEU A 113 -5.15 -10.84 -3.14
CA LEU A 113 -6.01 -9.66 -3.02
C LEU A 113 -5.44 -8.62 -2.05
N GLU A 114 -4.93 -9.04 -0.88
CA GLU A 114 -4.25 -8.14 0.05
C GLU A 114 -2.96 -7.54 -0.53
N ARG A 115 -2.18 -8.34 -1.26
CA ARG A 115 -0.97 -7.86 -1.96
C ARG A 115 -1.33 -6.83 -3.01
N ALA A 116 -2.38 -7.08 -3.78
CA ALA A 116 -2.87 -6.15 -4.78
C ALA A 116 -3.33 -4.83 -4.16
N LYS A 117 -4.10 -4.87 -3.07
CA LYS A 117 -4.47 -3.68 -2.30
C LYS A 117 -3.22 -2.90 -1.87
N LEU A 118 -2.18 -3.56 -1.36
CA LEU A 118 -0.96 -2.90 -0.92
C LEU A 118 -0.23 -2.17 -2.06
N ARG A 119 -0.31 -2.66 -3.31
CA ARG A 119 0.21 -1.92 -4.48
C ARG A 119 -0.57 -0.61 -4.68
N GLY A 120 -1.90 -0.67 -4.66
CA GLY A 120 -2.76 0.52 -4.70
C GLY A 120 -2.48 1.50 -3.55
N ASP A 121 -2.29 0.99 -2.33
CA ASP A 121 -1.97 1.80 -1.14
C ASP A 121 -0.66 2.58 -1.32
N ARG A 122 0.34 1.99 -1.99
CA ARG A 122 1.62 2.67 -2.27
C ARG A 122 1.44 3.82 -3.24
N LEU A 123 0.66 3.63 -4.31
CA LEU A 123 0.34 4.69 -5.26
C LEU A 123 -0.37 5.85 -4.56
N LEU A 124 -1.33 5.54 -3.67
CA LEU A 124 -2.05 6.53 -2.86
C LEU A 124 -1.10 7.32 -1.94
N ARG A 125 -0.18 6.63 -1.23
CA ARG A 125 0.82 7.27 -0.36
C ARG A 125 1.83 8.12 -1.13
N ALA A 126 2.15 7.73 -2.37
CA ALA A 126 2.99 8.49 -3.28
C ALA A 126 2.23 9.63 -3.99
N GLU A 127 0.99 9.91 -3.58
CA GLU A 127 0.11 10.96 -4.15
C GLU A 127 -0.23 10.78 -5.64
N LYS A 128 0.00 9.59 -6.19
CA LYS A 128 -0.38 9.19 -7.55
C LYS A 128 -1.85 8.76 -7.59
N TYR A 129 -2.75 9.70 -7.31
CA TYR A 129 -4.15 9.39 -7.03
C TYR A 129 -4.89 8.71 -8.20
N ARG A 130 -4.63 9.12 -9.45
CA ARG A 130 -5.25 8.52 -10.63
C ARG A 130 -4.82 7.07 -10.85
N ASP A 131 -3.53 6.79 -10.66
CA ASP A 131 -2.97 5.45 -10.78
C ASP A 131 -3.52 4.55 -9.66
N ALA A 132 -3.59 5.07 -8.43
CA ALA A 132 -4.17 4.36 -7.29
C ALA A 132 -5.64 3.98 -7.54
N ILE A 133 -6.46 4.92 -8.01
CA ILE A 133 -7.87 4.68 -8.36
C ILE A 133 -7.99 3.60 -9.46
N SER A 134 -7.13 3.68 -10.48
CA SER A 134 -7.15 2.72 -11.59
C SER A 134 -6.79 1.30 -11.13
N GLU A 135 -5.75 1.16 -10.30
CA GLU A 135 -5.38 -0.14 -9.72
C GLU A 135 -6.47 -0.67 -8.78
N TYR A 136 -7.07 0.18 -7.93
CA TYR A 136 -8.16 -0.25 -7.06
C TYR A 136 -9.40 -0.74 -7.82
N ARG A 137 -9.79 -0.06 -8.91
CA ARG A 137 -10.90 -0.52 -9.75
C ARG A 137 -10.62 -1.89 -10.36
N ARG A 138 -9.42 -2.07 -10.93
CA ARG A 138 -8.98 -3.35 -11.48
C ARG A 138 -9.04 -4.48 -10.45
N ILE A 139 -8.66 -4.20 -9.21
CA ILE A 139 -8.74 -5.18 -8.12
C ILE A 139 -10.19 -5.53 -7.77
N LEU A 140 -11.06 -4.52 -7.68
CA LEU A 140 -12.48 -4.71 -7.36
C LEU A 140 -13.23 -5.48 -8.47
N GLU A 141 -12.85 -5.31 -9.73
CA GLU A 141 -13.41 -6.08 -10.87
C GLU A 141 -13.08 -7.58 -10.80
N GLN A 142 -11.99 -7.94 -10.11
CA GLN A 142 -11.49 -9.31 -10.00
C GLN A 142 -11.85 -9.97 -8.64
N ALA A 143 -12.52 -9.24 -7.74
CA ALA A 143 -12.83 -9.74 -6.41
C ALA A 143 -14.14 -10.55 -6.43
N ASP A 144 -14.04 -11.86 -6.20
CA ASP A 144 -15.15 -12.84 -6.29
C ASP A 144 -15.78 -13.21 -4.92
N SER A 145 -15.54 -12.44 -3.86
CA SER A 145 -15.85 -12.83 -2.48
C SER A 145 -16.68 -11.78 -1.73
N ASP A 146 -17.87 -12.18 -1.28
CA ASP A 146 -18.77 -11.38 -0.45
C ASP A 146 -18.32 -11.27 1.02
N ASP A 147 -17.50 -12.21 1.52
CA ASP A 147 -17.05 -12.27 2.92
C ASP A 147 -15.66 -11.67 3.16
N ASP A 148 -14.97 -11.17 2.12
CA ASP A 148 -13.66 -10.54 2.29
C ASP A 148 -13.80 -9.08 2.79
N PRO A 149 -13.13 -8.68 3.89
CA PRO A 149 -13.12 -7.28 4.31
C PRO A 149 -12.31 -6.36 3.37
N VAL A 150 -11.42 -6.90 2.54
CA VAL A 150 -10.48 -6.15 1.68
C VAL A 150 -11.19 -5.23 0.68
N PRO A 151 -12.23 -5.66 -0.08
CA PRO A 151 -13.04 -4.78 -0.91
C PRO A 151 -13.51 -3.51 -0.19
N GLY A 152 -14.03 -3.63 1.05
CA GLY A 152 -14.45 -2.49 1.85
C GLY A 152 -13.31 -1.51 2.14
N LEU A 153 -12.11 -2.01 2.39
CA LEU A 153 -10.91 -1.19 2.59
C LEU A 153 -10.43 -0.52 1.29
N ILE A 154 -10.55 -1.21 0.15
CA ILE A 154 -10.21 -0.67 -1.15
C ILE A 154 -11.14 0.49 -1.50
N TRP A 155 -12.45 0.33 -1.32
CA TRP A 155 -13.43 1.40 -1.50
C TRP A 155 -13.12 2.61 -0.62
N HIS A 156 -12.77 2.42 0.65
CA HIS A 156 -12.37 3.52 1.53
C HIS A 156 -11.15 4.28 1.01
N ASN A 157 -10.11 3.54 0.57
CA ASN A 157 -8.89 4.15 0.06
C ASN A 157 -9.11 4.84 -1.28
N MET A 158 -9.98 4.31 -2.13
CA MET A 158 -10.40 4.96 -3.37
C MET A 158 -11.16 6.27 -3.08
N GLY A 159 -12.06 6.29 -2.09
CA GLY A 159 -12.70 7.51 -1.61
C GLY A 159 -11.69 8.55 -1.13
N THR A 160 -10.65 8.11 -0.42
CA THR A 160 -9.55 8.98 0.02
C THR A 160 -8.76 9.57 -1.15
N ALA A 161 -8.50 8.78 -2.19
CA ALA A 161 -7.88 9.27 -3.42
C ALA A 161 -8.73 10.33 -4.14
N TYR A 162 -10.06 10.20 -4.12
CA TYR A 162 -10.98 11.18 -4.67
C TYR A 162 -11.04 12.48 -3.86
N VAL A 163 -11.15 12.41 -2.52
CA VAL A 163 -11.13 13.60 -1.65
C VAL A 163 -9.85 14.41 -1.80
N ARG A 164 -8.70 13.74 -1.92
CA ARG A 164 -7.40 14.40 -2.14
C ARG A 164 -7.33 15.19 -3.46
N GLN A 165 -8.19 14.86 -4.42
CA GLN A 165 -8.37 15.58 -5.68
C GLN A 165 -9.57 16.55 -5.65
N MET A 166 -10.16 16.79 -4.47
CA MET A 166 -11.36 17.62 -4.28
C MET A 166 -12.61 17.08 -5.00
N LEU A 167 -12.63 15.79 -5.33
CA LEU A 167 -13.75 15.12 -6.01
C LEU A 167 -14.69 14.50 -4.96
N PHE A 168 -15.51 15.33 -4.32
CA PHE A 168 -16.28 14.92 -3.15
C PHE A 168 -17.49 14.02 -3.45
N ALA A 169 -18.14 14.19 -4.60
CA ALA A 169 -19.24 13.31 -5.02
C ALA A 169 -18.81 11.83 -5.16
N PRO A 170 -17.81 11.50 -6.00
CA PRO A 170 -17.36 10.11 -6.12
C PRO A 170 -16.69 9.61 -4.83
N ALA A 171 -16.09 10.49 -4.03
CA ALA A 171 -15.58 10.10 -2.72
C ALA A 171 -16.68 9.62 -1.78
N ALA A 172 -17.81 10.35 -1.72
CA ALA A 172 -18.94 9.98 -0.87
C ALA A 172 -19.49 8.59 -1.26
N GLU A 173 -19.71 8.34 -2.55
CA GLU A 173 -20.13 7.03 -3.06
C GLU A 173 -19.16 5.91 -2.64
N CYS A 174 -17.86 6.15 -2.75
CA CYS A 174 -16.85 5.19 -2.32
C CYS A 174 -16.91 4.90 -0.82
N TYR A 175 -17.03 5.93 0.02
CA TYR A 175 -17.09 5.76 1.47
C TYR A 175 -18.39 5.11 1.95
N GLU A 176 -19.51 5.42 1.29
CA GLU A 176 -20.80 4.76 1.53
C GLU A 176 -20.70 3.27 1.21
N THR A 177 -20.14 2.92 0.06
CA THR A 177 -19.89 1.52 -0.34
C THR A 177 -18.97 0.82 0.66
N ALA A 178 -17.88 1.48 1.05
CA ALA A 178 -16.93 0.97 2.04
C ALA A 178 -17.59 0.69 3.40
N TYR A 179 -18.46 1.61 3.86
CA TYR A 179 -19.22 1.41 5.09
C TYR A 179 -20.27 0.30 4.94
N GLY A 180 -20.92 0.21 3.79
CA GLY A 180 -21.85 -0.85 3.44
C GLY A 180 -21.28 -2.23 3.67
N ILE A 181 -20.05 -2.46 3.19
CA ILE A 181 -19.32 -3.74 3.28
C ILE A 181 -18.72 -3.95 4.67
N SER A 182 -17.93 -2.98 5.16
CA SER A 182 -17.07 -3.20 6.34
C SER A 182 -17.70 -2.80 7.68
N LYS A 183 -18.79 -2.03 7.66
CA LYS A 183 -19.44 -1.41 8.84
C LYS A 183 -18.50 -0.61 9.75
N ARG A 184 -17.36 -0.14 9.23
CA ARG A 184 -16.37 0.64 10.00
C ARG A 184 -16.81 2.09 10.13
N GLU A 185 -16.85 2.61 11.36
CA GLU A 185 -17.22 4.02 11.63
C GLU A 185 -16.32 5.01 10.90
N GLU A 186 -15.04 4.70 10.70
CA GLU A 186 -14.10 5.53 9.93
C GLU A 186 -14.60 5.84 8.50
N SER A 187 -15.20 4.85 7.82
CA SER A 187 -15.79 5.04 6.50
C SER A 187 -17.08 5.86 6.56
N ARG A 188 -17.88 5.70 7.62
CA ARG A 188 -19.10 6.47 7.83
C ARG A 188 -18.80 7.95 8.10
N GLU A 189 -17.82 8.25 8.94
CA GLU A 189 -17.37 9.62 9.20
C GLU A 189 -16.85 10.29 7.92
N ALA A 190 -16.03 9.57 7.15
CA ALA A 190 -15.50 10.06 5.88
C ALA A 190 -16.60 10.31 4.84
N TYR A 191 -17.61 9.45 4.76
CA TYR A 191 -18.80 9.65 3.92
C TYR A 191 -19.54 10.95 4.26
N LEU A 192 -19.86 11.17 5.54
CA LEU A 192 -20.56 12.37 5.98
C LEU A 192 -19.78 13.66 5.68
N LEU A 193 -18.45 13.62 5.85
CA LEU A 193 -17.58 14.74 5.51
C LEU A 193 -17.54 15.00 4.00
N ALA A 194 -17.46 13.95 3.18
CA ALA A 194 -17.47 14.08 1.72
C ALA A 194 -18.79 14.67 1.21
N LEU A 195 -19.94 14.25 1.76
CA LEU A 195 -21.25 14.84 1.43
C LEU A 195 -21.31 16.34 1.75
N ALA A 196 -20.85 16.74 2.94
CA ALA A 196 -20.84 18.15 3.33
C ALA A 196 -20.02 19.02 2.35
N CYS A 197 -18.87 18.51 1.89
CA CYS A 197 -18.03 19.21 0.92
C CYS A 197 -18.58 19.21 -0.52
N ARG A 198 -19.36 18.18 -0.92
CA ARG A 198 -19.93 18.04 -2.27
C ARG A 198 -20.94 19.14 -2.59
N ASP A 199 -21.83 19.44 -1.64
CA ASP A 199 -23.00 20.29 -1.90
C ASP A 199 -22.65 21.79 -1.97
N GLY A 200 -21.36 22.15 -2.12
CA GLY A 200 -20.89 23.54 -2.17
C GLY A 200 -21.13 24.33 -0.88
N LYS A 201 -21.74 23.71 0.13
CA LYS A 201 -21.77 24.19 1.49
C LYS A 201 -20.36 24.03 2.04
N ALA A 202 -19.54 25.06 1.83
CA ALA A 202 -18.71 25.51 2.92
C ALA A 202 -19.59 25.48 4.15
N ILE A 203 -19.10 24.93 5.24
CA ILE A 203 -19.80 25.05 6.51
C ILE A 203 -19.90 26.56 6.78
N THR A 204 -21.01 27.19 6.38
CA THR A 204 -21.29 28.60 6.61
C THR A 204 -22.09 28.66 7.90
N GLY A 205 -21.45 28.24 8.99
CA GLY A 205 -21.63 28.98 10.23
C GLY A 205 -20.86 30.28 10.05
N GLU A 206 -21.39 31.39 10.58
CA GLU A 206 -20.69 32.66 10.72
C GLU A 206 -19.19 32.40 10.92
N ALA A 207 -18.33 32.96 10.06
CA ALA A 207 -16.95 32.50 9.86
C ALA A 207 -16.13 32.38 11.17
N ASP A 208 -16.54 33.09 12.22
CA ASP A 208 -15.96 33.03 13.56
C ASP A 208 -16.36 31.76 14.33
N SER A 209 -17.63 31.34 14.27
CA SER A 209 -18.15 30.18 15.04
C SER A 209 -17.57 28.82 14.60
N LEU A 210 -17.32 28.66 13.29
CA LEU A 210 -16.74 27.42 12.76
C LEU A 210 -15.22 27.36 12.98
N ALA A 211 -14.53 28.50 12.88
CA ALA A 211 -13.12 28.58 13.18
C ALA A 211 -12.85 28.18 14.63
N GLU A 212 -13.66 28.69 15.55
CA GLU A 212 -13.65 28.30 16.97
C GLU A 212 -13.96 26.81 17.15
N ALA A 213 -15.00 26.29 16.49
CA ALA A 213 -15.35 24.87 16.57
C ALA A 213 -14.24 23.95 16.05
N ARG A 214 -13.58 24.33 14.94
CA ARG A 214 -12.42 23.60 14.39
C ARG A 214 -11.22 23.67 15.31
N GLN A 215 -10.98 24.80 15.96
CA GLN A 215 -9.91 24.97 16.94
C GLN A 215 -10.15 24.10 18.18
N GLN A 216 -11.37 24.11 18.73
CA GLN A 216 -11.75 23.29 19.89
C GLN A 216 -11.65 21.79 19.59
N LEU A 217 -12.05 21.34 18.38
CA LEU A 217 -11.86 19.94 17.97
C LEU A 217 -10.38 19.56 17.88
N ARG A 218 -9.50 20.47 17.43
CA ARG A 218 -8.05 20.24 17.41
C ARG A 218 -7.46 20.15 18.81
N GLU A 219 -7.89 21.02 19.73
CA GLU A 219 -7.46 21.02 21.13
C GLU A 219 -7.92 19.75 21.86
N LEU A 220 -9.18 19.33 21.67
CA LEU A 220 -9.71 18.08 22.23
C LEU A 220 -8.96 16.85 21.71
N LYS A 221 -8.61 16.86 20.42
CA LYS A 221 -7.80 15.80 19.79
C LYS A 221 -6.37 15.77 20.33
N GLN A 222 -5.75 16.92 20.54
CA GLN A 222 -4.40 17.03 21.11
C GLN A 222 -4.37 16.65 22.60
N ALA A 223 -5.45 16.93 23.33
CA ALA A 223 -5.61 16.54 24.74
C ALA A 223 -5.96 15.06 24.94
N GLY A 224 -6.15 14.28 23.87
CA GLY A 224 -6.55 12.87 23.94
C GLY A 224 -7.97 12.64 24.47
N ASN A 225 -8.80 13.70 24.55
CA ASN A 225 -10.17 13.61 25.08
C ASN A 225 -11.14 13.15 24.00
N ARG A 226 -11.17 11.84 23.78
CA ARG A 226 -12.00 11.19 22.75
C ARG A 226 -13.50 11.42 22.94
N ALA A 227 -14.01 11.24 24.15
CA ALA A 227 -15.44 11.41 24.45
C ALA A 227 -15.91 12.87 24.25
N GLY A 228 -15.05 13.84 24.59
CA GLY A 228 -15.32 15.27 24.34
C GLY A 228 -15.32 15.60 22.85
N TYR A 229 -14.35 15.05 22.09
CA TYR A 229 -14.26 15.21 20.65
C TYR A 229 -15.50 14.67 19.92
N GLU A 230 -15.91 13.43 20.23
CA GLU A 230 -17.08 12.79 19.62
C GLU A 230 -18.37 13.56 19.92
N LYS A 231 -18.58 13.96 21.17
CA LYS A 231 -19.77 14.74 21.58
C LYS A 231 -19.84 16.11 20.90
N GLN A 232 -18.70 16.75 20.70
CA GLN A 232 -18.62 18.06 20.05
C GLN A 232 -18.85 17.96 18.54
N LEU A 233 -18.32 16.91 17.91
CA LEU A 233 -18.56 16.61 16.50
C LEU A 233 -20.05 16.31 16.24
N GLU A 234 -20.69 15.51 17.09
CA GLU A 234 -22.12 15.20 16.99
C GLU A 234 -23.00 16.45 17.11
N ARG A 235 -22.69 17.35 18.04
CA ARG A 235 -23.41 18.64 18.18
C ARG A 235 -23.32 19.50 16.93
N LEU A 236 -22.14 19.60 16.33
CA LEU A 236 -21.95 20.35 15.08
C LEU A 236 -22.78 19.76 13.95
N LEU A 237 -22.76 18.43 13.80
CA LEU A 237 -23.55 17.73 12.79
C LEU A 237 -25.07 17.89 13.01
N GLN A 238 -25.53 17.88 14.26
CA GLN A 238 -26.94 18.13 14.60
C GLN A 238 -27.36 19.56 14.25
N ASN A 239 -26.52 20.56 14.55
CA ASN A 239 -26.81 21.95 14.23
C ASN A 239 -26.92 22.17 12.71
N PHE A 240 -26.01 21.59 11.92
CA PHE A 240 -26.10 21.68 10.45
C PHE A 240 -27.34 21.00 9.87
N ARG A 241 -27.79 19.89 10.47
CA ARG A 241 -29.07 19.25 10.09
C ARG A 241 -30.27 20.14 10.40
N LEU A 242 -30.24 20.88 11.50
CA LEU A 242 -31.34 21.76 11.91
C LEU A 242 -31.40 23.04 11.08
N GLU A 243 -30.25 23.62 10.73
CA GLU A 243 -30.17 24.78 9.84
C GLU A 243 -30.65 24.44 8.42
N TYR A 244 -30.32 23.24 7.92
CA TYR A 244 -30.80 22.75 6.64
C TYR A 244 -32.35 22.68 6.58
N ARG A 245 -32.99 22.15 7.63
CA ARG A 245 -34.46 22.04 7.73
C ARG A 245 -35.19 23.38 7.87
N LYS A 246 -34.49 24.45 8.24
CA LYS A 246 -35.05 25.80 8.32
C LYS A 246 -34.92 26.58 7.00
N SER A 247 -34.16 26.06 6.05
CA SER A 247 -33.91 26.67 4.73
C SER A 247 -34.76 26.09 3.59
N GLU A 248 -35.64 25.13 3.89
CA GLU A 248 -36.75 24.66 3.05
C GLU A 248 -38.06 25.33 3.51
#